data_AF-A0A0G1TTM6-F1
#
_entry.id   AF-A0A0G1TTM6-F1
#
_cell.length_a   1.000
_cell.length_b   1.000
_cell.length_c   1.000
_cell.angle_alpha   90.00
_cell.angle_beta   90.00
_cell.angle_gamma   90.00
#
_symmetry.space_group_name_H-M   'P 1'
#
loop_
_entity.id
_entity.type
_entity.pdbx_description
1 polymer ?
#
loop_
_entity_poly.entity_id
_entity_poly.type
_entity_poly.pdbx_seq_one_letter_code
_entity_poly.pdbx_strand_id
1 'polypeptide(L)'
;MDYFLGMTILDIIFQVEFGTASFRYYEKVFVRKYPKGWIETKKTIASTLKRAYAVQRTTLIDFLKPLGENVGLYKLDFAVAGTQMSPKASGNRVIFSLSNKDRIVTVLLIYGKDRLPKNMT
;
A
#
# COMPACT_ATOMS: atom_id res chain seq x y z
N MET A 1 -4.41 23.72 21.24
CA MET A 1 -3.19 22.91 21.09
C MET A 1 -3.53 21.86 20.05
N ASP A 2 -2.86 21.93 18.90
CA ASP A 2 -3.37 21.45 17.62
C ASP A 2 -3.49 19.94 17.53
N TYR A 3 -4.68 19.46 17.19
CA TYR A 3 -4.99 18.06 16.83
C TYR A 3 -4.40 17.67 15.45
N PHE A 4 -3.24 18.21 15.08
CA PHE A 4 -2.46 17.79 13.90
C PHE A 4 -1.58 16.56 14.20
N LEU A 5 -1.94 15.78 15.22
CA LEU A 5 -1.51 14.40 15.51
C LEU A 5 -2.12 13.41 14.49
N GLY A 6 -2.03 13.72 13.20
CA GLY A 6 -2.50 12.88 12.09
C GLY A 6 -1.56 11.70 11.85
N MET A 7 -1.37 10.86 12.86
CA MET A 7 -0.66 9.57 12.88
C MET A 7 0.63 9.51 12.07
N THR A 8 1.67 10.08 12.66
CA THR A 8 3.06 9.79 12.33
C THR A 8 3.28 8.28 12.36
N ILE A 9 3.71 7.69 11.22
CA ILE A 9 4.21 6.31 11.23
C ILE A 9 5.45 6.29 12.13
N LEU A 10 5.58 5.32 13.04
CA LEU A 10 6.77 5.20 13.88
C LEU A 10 7.94 4.58 13.11
N ASP A 11 9.17 5.00 13.43
CA ASP A 11 10.41 4.44 12.87
C ASP A 11 10.74 3.07 13.49
N ILE A 12 9.92 2.08 13.14
CA ILE A 12 10.01 0.70 13.61
C ILE A 12 9.79 -0.26 12.45
N ILE A 13 10.12 -1.53 12.69
CA ILE A 13 9.84 -2.61 11.76
C ILE A 13 8.41 -3.11 11.98
N PHE A 14 7.64 -3.13 10.89
CA PHE A 14 6.26 -3.64 10.89
C PHE A 14 6.19 -5.09 10.37
N GLN A 15 5.29 -5.88 10.95
CA GLN A 15 4.78 -7.09 10.33
C GLN A 15 3.84 -6.71 9.19
N VAL A 16 3.99 -7.34 8.02
CA VAL A 16 3.14 -7.06 6.86
C VAL A 16 2.27 -8.25 6.55
N GLU A 17 0.97 -8.02 6.52
CA GLU A 17 -0.03 -9.02 6.24
C GLU A 17 -0.82 -8.63 5.00
N PHE A 18 -1.08 -9.58 4.12
CA PHE A 18 -1.98 -9.37 3.00
C PHE A 18 -3.37 -9.84 3.41
N GLY A 19 -4.32 -8.92 3.50
CA GLY A 19 -5.68 -9.24 3.91
C GLY A 19 -6.40 -10.07 2.86
N THR A 20 -7.27 -10.98 3.30
CA THR A 20 -8.00 -11.93 2.42
C THR A 20 -8.83 -11.24 1.32
N ALA A 21 -9.35 -10.04 1.59
CA ALA A 21 -10.10 -9.24 0.62
C ALA A 21 -9.22 -8.70 -0.53
N SER A 22 -7.94 -8.37 -0.27
CA SER A 22 -7.01 -7.85 -1.28
C SER A 22 -6.73 -8.85 -2.41
N PHE A 23 -6.79 -10.14 -2.09
CA PHE A 23 -6.41 -11.25 -2.96
C PHE A 23 -7.43 -11.60 -4.04
N ARG A 24 -8.73 -11.43 -3.75
CA ARG A 24 -9.75 -12.15 -4.54
C ARG A 24 -9.96 -11.58 -5.93
N TYR A 25 -9.82 -10.27 -6.11
CA TYR A 25 -10.17 -9.62 -7.37
C TYR A 25 -8.98 -9.00 -8.09
N TYR A 26 -8.32 -8.02 -7.47
CA TYR A 26 -7.39 -7.19 -8.20
C TYR A 26 -5.99 -7.78 -8.32
N GLU A 27 -5.51 -8.50 -7.32
CA GLU A 27 -4.22 -9.18 -7.42
C GLU A 27 -4.18 -10.16 -8.60
N LYS A 28 -5.26 -10.90 -8.85
CA LYS A 28 -5.36 -11.83 -9.98
C LYS A 28 -5.14 -11.12 -11.33
N VAL A 29 -5.53 -9.85 -11.42
CA VAL A 29 -5.27 -9.01 -12.61
C VAL A 29 -3.77 -8.81 -12.81
N PHE A 30 -3.03 -8.53 -11.74
CA PHE A 30 -1.57 -8.36 -11.79
C PHE A 30 -0.84 -9.67 -12.05
N VAL A 31 -1.24 -10.77 -11.41
CA VAL A 31 -0.69 -12.12 -11.68
C VAL A 31 -0.84 -12.46 -13.17
N ARG A 32 -2.04 -12.25 -13.74
CA ARG A 32 -2.31 -12.55 -15.15
C ARG A 32 -1.55 -11.62 -16.11
N LYS A 33 -1.45 -10.33 -15.78
CA LYS A 33 -0.80 -9.34 -16.66
C LYS A 33 0.73 -9.38 -16.56
N TYR A 34 1.28 -9.75 -15.40
CA TYR A 34 2.70 -9.68 -15.08
C TYR A 34 3.21 -10.95 -14.37
N PRO A 35 3.03 -12.16 -14.94
CA PRO A 35 3.30 -13.41 -14.23
C PRO A 35 4.75 -13.54 -13.71
N LYS A 36 5.73 -13.03 -14.46
CA LYS A 36 7.15 -13.03 -14.06
C LYS A 36 7.49 -11.95 -13.03
N GLY A 37 6.98 -10.73 -13.25
CA GLY A 37 7.32 -9.57 -12.41
C GLY A 37 6.54 -9.51 -11.09
N TRP A 38 5.40 -10.19 -10.99
CA TRP A 38 4.49 -10.03 -9.86
C TRP A 38 5.05 -10.59 -8.55
N ILE A 39 5.74 -11.74 -8.57
CA ILE A 39 6.35 -12.33 -7.37
C ILE A 39 7.34 -11.35 -6.73
N GLU A 40 8.22 -10.77 -7.53
CA GLU A 40 9.17 -9.76 -7.05
C GLU A 40 8.48 -8.47 -6.62
N THR A 41 7.46 -8.03 -7.37
CA THR A 41 6.65 -6.86 -7.00
C THR A 41 6.03 -7.00 -5.60
N LYS A 42 5.46 -8.17 -5.28
CA LYS A 42 4.90 -8.46 -3.96
C LYS A 42 5.94 -8.39 -2.86
N LYS A 43 7.12 -8.98 -3.08
CA LYS A 43 8.23 -8.92 -2.12
C LYS A 43 8.68 -7.48 -1.91
N THR A 44 8.76 -6.68 -2.97
CA THR A 44 9.08 -5.25 -2.88
C THR A 44 8.02 -4.50 -2.08
N ILE A 45 6.73 -4.70 -2.36
CA ILE A 45 5.64 -4.07 -1.58
C ILE A 45 5.77 -4.43 -0.09
N ALA A 46 5.92 -5.71 0.24
CA ALA A 46 6.06 -6.16 1.62
C ALA A 46 7.30 -5.56 2.31
N SER A 47 8.45 -5.57 1.62
CA SER A 47 9.70 -5.01 2.13
C SER A 47 9.61 -3.49 2.34
N THR A 48 8.93 -2.78 1.43
CA THR A 48 8.66 -1.35 1.52
C THR A 48 7.77 -1.03 2.71
N LEU A 49 6.63 -1.73 2.86
CA LEU A 49 5.69 -1.50 3.96
C LEU A 49 6.26 -1.89 5.32
N LYS A 50 7.14 -2.90 5.37
CA LYS A 50 7.89 -3.26 6.58
C LYS A 50 8.74 -2.10 7.12
N ARG A 51 9.17 -1.18 6.24
CA ARG A 51 9.96 0.03 6.56
C ARG A 51 9.18 1.31 6.19
N ALA A 52 7.87 1.31 6.40
CA ALA A 52 6.98 2.39 5.96
C ALA A 52 7.44 3.79 6.40
N TYR A 53 8.06 3.94 7.58
CA TYR A 53 8.62 5.21 8.05
C TYR A 53 9.64 5.82 7.09
N ALA A 54 10.57 5.03 6.56
CA ALA A 54 11.57 5.54 5.64
C ALA A 54 10.93 5.98 4.30
N VAL A 55 9.86 5.28 3.90
CA VAL A 55 9.19 5.48 2.61
C VAL A 55 8.19 6.64 2.64
N GLN A 56 7.57 6.94 3.78
CA GLN A 56 6.69 8.11 3.89
C GLN A 56 7.44 9.42 3.56
N ARG A 57 8.75 9.44 3.78
CA ARG A 57 9.62 10.59 3.48
C ARG A 57 9.89 10.77 1.98
N THR A 58 9.54 9.79 1.14
CA THR A 58 9.82 9.80 -0.31
C THR A 58 8.59 10.11 -1.17
N THR A 59 7.48 10.57 -0.58
CA THR A 59 6.19 10.90 -1.25
C THR A 59 5.48 9.72 -1.92
N LEU A 60 5.93 8.49 -1.65
CA LEU A 60 5.28 7.28 -2.18
C LEU A 60 4.10 6.83 -1.31
N ILE A 61 4.12 7.18 -0.02
CA ILE A 61 3.04 6.90 0.92
C ILE A 61 2.28 8.18 1.21
N ASP A 62 0.99 8.16 0.92
CA ASP A 62 0.06 9.21 1.31
C ASP A 62 -0.81 8.74 2.47
N PHE A 63 -0.98 9.58 3.48
CA PHE A 63 -2.00 9.39 4.51
C PHE A 63 -3.38 9.71 3.92
N LEU A 64 -4.36 8.83 4.14
CA LEU A 64 -5.73 9.03 3.66
C LEU A 64 -6.66 9.51 4.76
N LYS A 65 -6.76 8.75 5.86
CA LYS A 65 -7.63 9.09 6.99
C LYS A 65 -7.33 8.23 8.24
N PRO A 66 -7.74 8.67 9.43
CA PRO A 66 -7.76 7.80 10.59
C PRO A 66 -8.86 6.73 10.49
N LEU A 67 -8.58 5.54 11.03
CA LEU A 67 -9.55 4.46 11.19
C LEU A 67 -9.86 4.17 12.67
N GLY A 68 -9.07 4.70 13.59
CA GLY A 68 -9.23 4.54 15.03
C GLY A 68 -8.01 5.08 15.77
N GLU A 69 -7.95 4.84 17.07
CA GLU A 69 -6.78 5.19 17.87
C GLU A 69 -5.55 4.41 17.40
N ASN A 70 -4.52 5.13 16.98
CA ASN A 70 -3.25 4.57 16.48
C ASN A 70 -3.33 3.75 15.18
N VAL A 71 -4.45 3.80 14.46
CA VAL A 71 -4.64 3.09 13.19
C VAL A 71 -4.95 4.05 12.06
N GLY A 72 -4.09 4.05 11.04
CA GLY A 72 -4.26 4.87 9.85
C GLY A 72 -4.48 4.11 8.58
N LEU A 73 -5.24 4.73 7.68
CA LEU A 73 -5.38 4.31 6.31
C LEU A 73 -4.41 5.11 5.43
N TYR A 74 -3.64 4.39 4.63
CA TYR A 74 -2.60 4.95 3.78
C TYR A 74 -2.69 4.38 2.37
N LYS A 75 -2.03 5.06 1.44
CA LYS A 75 -1.90 4.66 0.04
C LYS A 75 -0.42 4.62 -0.34
N LEU A 76 0.04 3.54 -0.92
CA LEU A 76 1.38 3.41 -1.52
C LEU A 76 1.26 3.33 -3.05
N ASP A 77 1.92 4.23 -3.78
CA ASP A 77 2.11 4.07 -5.22
C ASP A 77 3.27 3.08 -5.48
N PHE A 78 3.11 2.15 -6.43
CA PHE A 78 4.14 1.14 -6.74
C PHE A 78 4.28 0.91 -8.25
N ALA A 79 5.44 0.41 -8.68
CA ALA A 79 5.67 -0.08 -10.04
C ALA A 79 5.84 -1.60 -10.04
N VAL A 80 5.45 -2.26 -11.12
CA VAL A 80 5.66 -3.70 -11.28
C VAL A 80 7.10 -3.95 -11.69
N ALA A 81 7.77 -4.91 -11.04
CA ALA A 81 9.14 -5.29 -11.34
C ALA A 81 9.29 -5.72 -12.81
N GLY A 82 10.38 -5.28 -13.44
CA GLY A 82 10.64 -5.51 -14.86
C GLY A 82 9.88 -4.57 -15.81
N THR A 83 9.09 -3.61 -15.30
CA THR A 83 8.52 -2.54 -16.12
C THR A 83 9.37 -1.28 -16.07
N GLN A 84 9.45 -0.52 -17.17
CA GLN A 84 10.18 0.75 -17.24
C GLN A 84 9.30 1.95 -16.83
N MET A 85 8.35 1.75 -15.92
CA MET A 85 7.45 2.81 -15.44
C MET A 85 7.79 3.18 -14.01
N SER A 86 7.73 4.47 -13.69
CA SER A 86 7.81 4.92 -12.29
C SER A 86 6.53 4.53 -11.52
N PRO A 87 6.59 4.42 -10.18
CA PRO A 87 5.41 4.13 -9.36
C PRO A 87 4.22 5.04 -9.67
N LYS A 88 4.44 6.36 -9.68
CA LYS A 88 3.40 7.36 -9.98
C LYS A 88 2.88 7.24 -11.41
N ALA A 89 3.76 7.07 -12.41
CA ALA A 89 3.35 6.96 -13.81
C ALA A 89 2.57 5.67 -14.10
N SER A 90 2.88 4.58 -13.38
CA SER A 90 2.18 3.30 -13.56
C SER A 90 0.72 3.31 -13.09
N GLY A 91 0.36 4.26 -12.22
CA GLY A 91 -0.97 4.38 -11.63
C GLY A 91 -1.35 3.24 -10.68
N ASN A 92 -0.43 2.34 -10.31
CA ASN A 92 -0.73 1.22 -9.42
C ASN A 92 -0.56 1.62 -7.95
N ARG A 93 -1.49 1.15 -7.12
CA ARG A 93 -1.65 1.53 -5.72
C ARG A 93 -1.93 0.35 -4.83
N VAL A 94 -1.39 0.44 -3.62
CA VAL A 94 -1.76 -0.37 -2.48
C VAL A 94 -2.50 0.51 -1.49
N ILE A 95 -3.68 0.09 -1.05
CA ILE A 95 -4.33 0.64 0.14
C ILE A 95 -3.99 -0.27 1.30
N PHE A 96 -3.51 0.30 2.39
CA PHE A 96 -3.15 -0.44 3.58
C PHE A 96 -3.56 0.30 4.85
N SER A 97 -3.87 -0.47 5.90
CA SER A 97 -3.93 0.06 7.26
C SER A 97 -2.61 -0.16 7.96
N LEU A 98 -2.25 0.73 8.88
CA LEU A 98 -1.06 0.61 9.73
C LEU A 98 -1.45 0.91 11.18
N SER A 99 -1.15 -0.03 12.08
CA SER A 99 -1.25 0.14 13.53
C SER A 99 0.14 0.32 14.12
N ASN A 100 0.43 1.51 14.66
CA ASN A 100 1.69 1.74 15.38
C ASN A 100 1.77 0.91 16.67
N LYS A 101 0.62 0.72 17.33
CA LYS A 101 0.51 -0.04 18.58
C LYS A 101 0.85 -1.51 18.37
N ASP A 102 0.23 -2.13 17.36
CA ASP A 102 0.38 -3.57 17.10
C ASP A 102 1.59 -3.86 16.19
N ARG A 103 2.18 -2.82 15.59
CA ARG A 103 3.28 -2.91 14.61
C ARG A 103 2.89 -3.75 13.40
N ILE A 104 1.63 -3.66 12.98
CA ILE A 104 1.08 -4.40 11.85
C ILE A 104 0.71 -3.43 10.73
N VAL A 105 1.07 -3.81 9.50
CA VAL A 105 0.54 -3.27 8.26
C VAL A 105 -0.33 -4.33 7.60
N THR A 106 -1.58 -4.00 7.32
CA THR A 106 -2.49 -4.88 6.59
C THR A 106 -2.75 -4.30 5.21
N VAL A 107 -2.32 -5.01 4.16
CA VAL A 107 -2.65 -4.69 2.77
C VAL A 107 -4.12 -5.05 2.52
N LEU A 108 -4.94 -4.03 2.28
CA LEU A 108 -6.39 -4.15 2.13
C LEU A 108 -6.78 -4.32 0.66
N LEU A 109 -6.07 -3.63 -0.24
CA LEU A 109 -6.39 -3.58 -1.66
C LEU A 109 -5.13 -3.29 -2.48
N ILE A 110 -5.00 -3.92 -3.64
CA ILE A 110 -3.98 -3.59 -4.65
C ILE A 110 -4.74 -3.30 -5.94
N TYR A 111 -4.54 -2.16 -6.60
CA TYR A 111 -5.29 -1.85 -7.83
C TYR A 111 -4.50 -0.89 -8.74
N GLY A 112 -4.90 -0.79 -10.01
CA GLY A 112 -4.47 0.28 -10.91
C GLY A 112 -5.56 1.35 -11.00
N LYS A 113 -5.20 2.65 -11.02
CA LYS A 113 -6.13 3.79 -11.09
C LYS A 113 -7.21 3.59 -12.15
N ASP A 114 -6.83 3.12 -13.33
CA ASP A 114 -7.71 2.98 -14.49
C ASP A 114 -8.55 1.68 -14.47
N ARG A 115 -8.49 0.92 -13.38
CA ARG A 115 -9.13 -0.41 -13.25
C ARG A 115 -10.13 -0.48 -12.09
N LEU A 116 -10.41 0.64 -11.41
CA LEU A 116 -11.58 0.71 -10.54
C LEU A 116 -12.85 0.66 -11.42
N PRO A 117 -13.88 -0.12 -11.07
CA PRO A 117 -15.15 -0.09 -11.78
C PRO A 117 -15.65 1.35 -11.86
N LYS A 118 -16.03 1.82 -13.05
CA LYS A 118 -16.54 3.18 -13.29
C LYS A 118 -17.84 3.52 -12.54
N ASN A 119 -18.43 2.54 -11.83
CA ASN A 119 -19.80 2.61 -11.32
C ASN A 119 -19.86 2.46 -9.79
N MET A 120 -18.96 3.11 -9.05
CA MET A 120 -19.18 3.42 -7.63
C MET A 120 -19.41 4.92 -7.50
N THR A 121 -20.60 5.35 -7.92
CA THR A 121 -21.20 6.66 -7.63
C THR A 121 -22.46 6.43 -6.83
#